data_AF-A0A1Z9PM71-F1
#
_entry.id   AF-A0A1Z9PM71-F1
#
_cell.length_a   1.000
_cell.length_b   1.000
_cell.length_c   1.000
_cell.angle_alpha   90.00
_cell.angle_beta   90.00
_cell.angle_gamma   90.00
#
_symmetry.space_group_name_H-M   'P 1'
#
loop_
_entity.id
_entity.type
_entity.pdbx_description
1 polymer ?
#
loop_
_entity_poly.entity_id
_entity_poly.type
_entity_poly.pdbx_seq_one_letter_code
_entity_poly.pdbx_strand_id
1 'polypeptide(L)'
;MPVSPFFQHGSPDEQRLVQSLVDEHLSIHGIDVYYIPRKQIVTDDILGEVQSSKFNDNYLMEAYLNNYEGYAKGSDVMTKFGINLQNEITLTISRERYEDFIAPFQFNSTNLSGARDGDLDFGTRPKEGDLIWFPLGERLFEIKHVEHEMPFFQLGKNYTYELQCELFQLEDEIIDTNVAAIDSRLSEEGFITTVTLAGIGSTAKASVDTFALSGAMQKVILNDDGSGYTSVPTVTVEASPAGVSTSLGAVVAITTTKGNLAAIDYVAITNPGFAYVEPPAIGFGTPGVGAAATSALTNTGIASIRIQQPGSNYVSPPIISIQHPQFVDKQYEFTGIATAGLMEIVGINTMANIAIGHTINFKSLGAVTLTGGGIVTSIGTSSVGIGTSIGGTGTASGVTFIGTGAMVGAKAGQVQATAVATLDGSSMFRIYLTDAGVGYEATPTVSISAPLSTGIGTYHLNERVVGSDSGAEAYVKSWNATTRQLEVSINTGDFRSGEYITGTASSARYQVFSYSDDLSDAAAGDEYFMNDEFEVQADELLDFTESNPFGIV
;
A
#
# COMPACT_ATOMS: atom_id res chain seq x y z
N MET A 1 -46.86 61.94 -40.99
CA MET A 1 -47.95 61.07 -40.48
C MET A 1 -47.85 61.15 -38.95
N PRO A 2 -48.87 61.54 -38.17
CA PRO A 2 -48.66 61.62 -36.74
C PRO A 2 -48.75 60.20 -36.16
N VAL A 3 -47.60 59.56 -36.03
CA VAL A 3 -47.37 58.44 -35.11
C VAL A 3 -47.59 58.94 -33.68
N SER A 4 -48.17 58.09 -32.83
CA SER A 4 -48.52 58.44 -31.44
C SER A 4 -47.31 59.06 -30.71
N PRO A 5 -47.48 60.18 -29.97
CA PRO A 5 -46.42 60.76 -29.16
C PRO A 5 -45.99 59.87 -27.97
N PHE A 6 -46.70 58.77 -27.73
CA PHE A 6 -46.47 57.83 -26.63
C PHE A 6 -45.62 56.62 -27.00
N PHE A 7 -45.12 56.49 -28.24
CA PHE A 7 -44.15 55.46 -28.57
C PHE A 7 -42.75 55.89 -28.12
N GLN A 8 -42.52 55.86 -26.80
CA GLN A 8 -41.16 55.87 -26.24
C GLN A 8 -40.66 54.43 -26.27
N HIS A 9 -39.79 54.10 -27.21
CA HIS A 9 -39.21 52.77 -27.33
C HIS A 9 -38.18 52.53 -26.20
N GLY A 10 -38.66 52.26 -24.97
CA GLY A 10 -37.81 51.85 -23.83
C GLY A 10 -37.59 52.91 -22.75
N SER A 11 -38.66 53.45 -22.15
CA SER A 11 -38.50 54.26 -20.94
C SER A 11 -37.96 53.42 -19.76
N PRO A 12 -37.13 53.97 -18.85
CA PRO A 12 -36.56 53.18 -17.75
C PRO A 12 -37.59 52.50 -16.84
N ASP A 13 -38.77 53.11 -16.68
CA ASP A 13 -39.84 52.56 -15.84
C ASP A 13 -40.56 51.39 -16.54
N GLU A 14 -40.75 51.45 -17.86
CA GLU A 14 -41.25 50.30 -18.64
C GLU A 14 -40.25 49.15 -18.63
N GLN A 15 -38.95 49.44 -18.76
CA GLN A 15 -37.90 48.42 -18.71
C GLN A 15 -37.90 47.69 -17.35
N ARG A 16 -38.01 48.44 -16.24
CA ARG A 16 -38.10 47.86 -14.89
C ARG A 16 -39.37 47.05 -14.69
N LEU A 17 -40.51 47.53 -15.20
CA LEU A 17 -41.76 46.79 -15.09
C LEU A 17 -41.66 45.45 -15.82
N VAL A 18 -41.12 45.42 -17.04
CA VAL A 18 -40.92 44.18 -17.80
C VAL A 18 -39.96 43.23 -17.06
N GLN A 19 -38.83 43.72 -16.54
CA GLN A 19 -37.92 42.90 -15.74
C GLN A 19 -38.63 42.31 -14.51
N SER A 20 -39.41 43.11 -13.78
CA SER A 20 -40.14 42.62 -12.60
C SER A 20 -41.19 41.55 -12.94
N LEU A 21 -41.82 41.65 -14.12
CA LEU A 21 -42.76 40.65 -14.60
C LEU A 21 -42.06 39.35 -15.02
N VAL A 22 -40.87 39.45 -15.60
CA VAL A 22 -40.02 38.28 -15.93
C VAL A 22 -39.60 37.56 -14.65
N ASP A 23 -39.14 38.31 -13.65
CA ASP A 23 -38.76 37.77 -12.34
C ASP A 23 -39.94 37.09 -11.64
N GLU A 24 -41.13 37.71 -11.66
CA GLU A 24 -42.35 37.11 -11.11
C GLU A 24 -42.75 35.85 -11.88
N HIS A 25 -42.67 35.86 -13.22
CA HIS A 25 -42.95 34.69 -14.04
C HIS A 25 -42.02 33.52 -13.70
N LEU A 26 -40.71 33.76 -13.61
CA LEU A 26 -39.72 32.76 -13.24
C LEU A 26 -39.92 32.25 -11.81
N SER A 27 -40.31 33.13 -10.88
CA SER A 27 -40.60 32.73 -9.50
C SER A 27 -41.85 31.84 -9.37
N ILE A 28 -42.85 32.01 -10.24
CA ILE A 28 -44.10 31.22 -10.20
C ILE A 28 -43.98 29.90 -10.99
N HIS A 29 -43.34 29.94 -12.16
CA HIS A 29 -43.34 28.83 -13.12
C HIS A 29 -41.97 28.17 -13.29
N GLY A 30 -40.90 28.77 -12.77
CA GLY A 30 -39.57 28.20 -12.79
C GLY A 30 -39.38 27.10 -11.74
N ILE A 31 -38.18 26.55 -11.76
CA ILE A 31 -37.68 25.55 -10.82
C ILE A 31 -36.36 26.05 -10.24
N ASP A 32 -36.05 25.59 -9.03
CA ASP A 32 -34.78 25.88 -8.40
C ASP A 32 -33.69 24.99 -8.99
N VAL A 33 -32.61 25.61 -9.47
CA VAL A 33 -31.42 24.93 -9.99
C VAL A 33 -30.17 25.46 -9.29
N TYR A 34 -29.13 24.62 -9.18
CA TYR A 34 -27.84 25.10 -8.70
C TYR A 34 -26.95 25.45 -9.89
N TYR A 35 -26.57 26.71 -9.97
CA TYR A 35 -25.57 27.21 -10.91
C TYR A 35 -24.18 27.11 -10.29
N ILE A 36 -23.26 26.48 -11.01
CA ILE A 36 -21.94 26.09 -10.54
C ILE A 36 -20.92 26.67 -11.54
N PRO A 37 -20.25 27.78 -11.20
CA PRO A 37 -19.30 28.41 -12.12
C PRO A 37 -18.01 27.59 -12.25
N ARG A 38 -17.46 27.53 -13.45
CA ARG A 38 -16.16 26.92 -13.75
C ARG A 38 -15.03 27.81 -13.25
N LYS A 39 -14.10 27.23 -12.49
CA LYS A 39 -12.80 27.86 -12.16
C LYS A 39 -11.68 27.12 -12.86
N GLN A 40 -10.87 27.84 -13.63
CA GLN A 40 -9.69 27.30 -14.30
C GLN A 40 -8.48 27.38 -13.35
N ILE A 41 -7.77 26.27 -13.14
CA ILE A 41 -6.66 26.21 -12.17
C ILE A 41 -5.30 26.44 -12.86
N VAL A 42 -5.10 25.89 -14.07
CA VAL A 42 -3.84 26.01 -14.81
C VAL A 42 -4.16 26.27 -16.29
N THR A 43 -3.72 27.42 -16.79
CA THR A 43 -3.64 27.71 -18.23
C THR A 43 -2.17 27.59 -18.63
N ASP A 44 -1.87 26.83 -19.69
CA ASP A 44 -0.53 26.86 -20.28
C ASP A 44 -0.35 28.22 -20.98
N ASP A 45 0.54 29.07 -20.47
CA ASP A 45 0.80 30.41 -21.02
C ASP A 45 1.44 30.38 -22.42
N ILE A 46 1.97 29.23 -22.88
CA ILE A 46 2.61 29.10 -24.19
C ILE A 46 1.60 28.72 -25.29
N LEU A 47 0.62 27.87 -24.97
CA LEU A 47 -0.39 27.39 -25.93
C LEU A 47 -1.80 27.91 -25.66
N GLY A 48 -2.04 28.56 -24.52
CA GLY A 48 -3.36 29.05 -24.12
C GLY A 48 -4.37 27.96 -23.78
N GLU A 49 -3.91 26.71 -23.60
CA GLU A 49 -4.77 25.57 -23.33
C GLU A 49 -5.09 25.44 -21.83
N VAL A 50 -6.34 25.12 -21.52
CA VAL A 50 -6.81 24.90 -20.15
C VAL A 50 -6.48 23.47 -19.76
N GLN A 51 -5.58 23.28 -18.80
CA GLN A 51 -5.09 21.95 -18.39
C GLN A 51 -6.00 21.27 -17.35
N SER A 52 -6.75 22.04 -16.53
CA SER A 52 -7.66 21.46 -15.54
C SER A 52 -8.72 22.47 -15.05
N SER A 53 -9.94 21.98 -14.85
CA SER A 53 -11.10 22.75 -14.35
C SER A 53 -11.55 22.25 -12.99
N LYS A 54 -12.00 23.18 -12.13
CA LYS A 54 -12.57 22.88 -10.83
C LYS A 54 -13.90 23.57 -10.62
N PHE A 55 -14.82 22.87 -9.97
CA PHE A 55 -16.16 23.33 -9.65
C PHE A 55 -16.37 23.22 -8.14
N ASN A 56 -16.26 24.34 -7.42
CA ASN A 56 -16.29 24.34 -5.95
C ASN A 56 -17.19 25.38 -5.30
N ASP A 57 -17.94 26.13 -6.11
CA ASP A 57 -18.96 27.07 -5.63
C ASP A 57 -20.31 26.63 -6.19
N ASN A 58 -21.38 26.95 -5.48
CA ASN A 58 -22.74 26.75 -5.95
C ASN A 58 -23.60 27.97 -5.61
N TYR A 59 -24.52 28.30 -6.50
CA TYR A 59 -25.51 29.37 -6.34
C TYR A 59 -26.88 28.83 -6.68
N LEU A 60 -27.84 28.96 -5.76
CA LEU A 60 -29.22 28.61 -6.04
C LEU A 60 -29.87 29.72 -6.87
N MET A 61 -30.56 29.36 -7.94
CA MET A 61 -31.29 30.30 -8.78
C MET A 61 -32.52 29.67 -9.43
N GLU A 62 -33.48 30.51 -9.81
CA GLU A 62 -34.68 30.10 -10.52
C GLU A 62 -34.43 30.05 -12.04
N ALA A 63 -34.77 28.92 -12.67
CA ALA A 63 -34.71 28.73 -14.12
C ALA A 63 -36.03 28.16 -14.63
N TYR A 64 -36.49 28.64 -15.79
CA TYR A 64 -37.65 28.09 -16.49
C TYR A 64 -37.20 27.11 -17.58
N LEU A 65 -37.77 25.90 -17.56
CA LEU A 65 -37.48 24.87 -18.55
C LEU A 65 -38.33 25.10 -19.80
N ASN A 66 -37.70 25.51 -20.91
CA ASN A 66 -38.42 25.80 -22.15
C ASN A 66 -38.95 24.52 -22.83
N ASN A 67 -38.24 23.39 -22.69
CA ASN A 67 -38.56 22.13 -23.35
C ASN A 67 -39.32 21.13 -22.45
N TYR A 68 -40.41 21.58 -21.81
CA TYR A 68 -41.20 20.76 -20.87
C TYR A 68 -41.81 19.47 -21.48
N GLU A 69 -41.95 19.38 -22.80
CA GLU A 69 -42.54 18.21 -23.52
C GLU A 69 -41.56 17.04 -23.73
N GLY A 70 -40.31 17.18 -23.27
CA GLY A 70 -39.25 16.17 -23.35
C GLY A 70 -37.95 16.74 -23.92
N TYR A 71 -36.84 16.02 -23.70
CA TYR A 71 -35.56 16.31 -24.35
C TYR A 71 -35.78 16.46 -25.86
N ALA A 72 -35.10 17.44 -26.47
CA ALA A 72 -35.36 17.84 -27.85
C ALA A 72 -35.45 16.61 -28.77
N LYS A 73 -36.51 16.56 -29.59
CA LYS A 73 -36.83 15.42 -30.47
C LYS A 73 -35.77 15.32 -31.57
N GLY A 74 -34.67 14.60 -31.29
CA GLY A 74 -33.49 14.52 -32.15
C GLY A 74 -32.13 14.42 -31.43
N SER A 75 -32.09 14.21 -30.10
CA SER A 75 -30.85 14.08 -29.30
C SER A 75 -29.96 12.89 -29.62
N ASP A 76 -30.40 11.97 -30.48
CA ASP A 76 -29.64 10.78 -30.87
C ASP A 76 -28.90 11.09 -32.17
N VAL A 77 -27.68 11.61 -32.04
CA VAL A 77 -26.83 11.91 -33.20
C VAL A 77 -25.91 10.72 -33.44
N MET A 78 -26.12 10.02 -34.56
CA MET A 78 -25.21 8.98 -35.02
C MET A 78 -23.96 9.64 -35.63
N THR A 79 -22.85 9.61 -34.90
CA THR A 79 -21.55 10.05 -35.39
C THR A 79 -20.76 8.87 -35.95
N LYS A 80 -19.63 9.13 -36.63
CA LYS A 80 -18.70 8.08 -37.08
C LYS A 80 -18.16 7.22 -35.92
N PHE A 81 -18.30 7.68 -34.69
CA PHE A 81 -17.85 7.01 -33.47
C PHE A 81 -18.98 6.30 -32.70
N GLY A 82 -20.22 6.32 -33.20
CA GLY A 82 -21.37 5.67 -32.56
C GLY A 82 -22.55 6.62 -32.33
N ILE A 83 -23.58 6.09 -31.66
CA ILE A 83 -24.76 6.86 -31.25
C ILE A 83 -24.37 7.70 -30.03
N ASN A 84 -24.38 9.03 -30.17
CA ASN A 84 -24.22 9.94 -29.06
C ASN A 84 -25.62 10.43 -28.63
N LEU A 85 -26.02 10.12 -27.40
CA LEU A 85 -27.27 10.60 -26.81
C LEU A 85 -27.01 11.94 -26.09
N GLN A 86 -27.03 13.02 -26.85
CA GLN A 86 -26.85 14.38 -26.31
C GLN A 86 -28.20 14.92 -25.87
N ASN A 87 -28.59 14.64 -24.63
CA ASN A 87 -29.81 15.19 -24.04
C ASN A 87 -29.62 16.71 -23.85
N GLU A 88 -30.22 17.49 -24.76
CA GLU A 88 -30.20 18.95 -24.70
C GLU A 88 -31.40 19.47 -23.88
N ILE A 89 -31.13 20.37 -22.93
CA ILE A 89 -32.13 21.17 -22.24
C ILE A 89 -31.92 22.65 -22.50
N THR A 90 -33.04 23.38 -22.60
CA THR A 90 -33.01 24.83 -22.79
C THR A 90 -33.65 25.50 -21.58
N LEU A 91 -32.87 26.32 -20.89
CA LEU A 91 -33.27 26.99 -19.65
C LEU A 91 -33.31 28.50 -19.87
N THR A 92 -34.38 29.15 -19.43
CA THR A 92 -34.47 30.61 -19.39
C THR A 92 -34.28 31.10 -17.96
N ILE A 93 -33.34 32.02 -17.75
CA ILE A 93 -33.05 32.63 -16.44
C ILE A 93 -33.25 34.14 -16.47
N SER A 94 -33.45 34.75 -15.29
CA SER A 94 -33.53 36.20 -15.16
C SER A 94 -32.14 36.83 -15.29
N ARG A 95 -32.05 37.87 -16.12
CA ARG A 95 -30.84 38.66 -16.25
C ARG A 95 -30.50 39.42 -14.97
N GLU A 96 -31.49 40.12 -14.38
CA GLU A 96 -31.29 40.93 -13.16
C GLU A 96 -30.80 40.05 -12.01
N ARG A 97 -31.41 38.87 -11.81
CA ARG A 97 -30.99 37.94 -10.75
C ARG A 97 -29.57 37.46 -10.93
N TYR A 98 -29.17 37.13 -12.16
CA TYR A 98 -27.79 36.71 -12.42
C TYR A 98 -26.80 37.86 -12.15
N GLU A 99 -27.06 39.04 -12.71
CA GLU A 99 -26.20 40.23 -12.61
C GLU A 99 -26.08 40.75 -11.16
N ASP A 100 -27.14 40.64 -10.35
CA ASP A 100 -27.14 41.14 -8.97
C ASP A 100 -26.66 40.11 -7.94
N PHE A 101 -26.91 38.81 -8.16
CA PHE A 101 -26.65 37.78 -7.15
C PHE A 101 -25.44 36.89 -7.44
N ILE A 102 -25.13 36.60 -8.70
CA ILE A 102 -24.08 35.63 -9.06
C ILE A 102 -22.84 36.35 -9.58
N ALA A 103 -23.04 37.23 -10.56
CA ALA A 103 -22.01 38.04 -11.19
C ALA A 103 -21.02 38.70 -10.21
N PRO A 104 -21.44 39.35 -9.10
CA PRO A 104 -20.51 40.05 -8.20
C PRO A 104 -19.48 39.13 -7.56
N PHE A 105 -19.81 37.86 -7.35
CA PHE A 105 -18.91 36.88 -6.73
C PHE A 105 -17.93 36.28 -7.73
N GLN A 106 -18.23 36.32 -9.03
CA GLN A 106 -17.33 35.82 -10.08
C GLN A 106 -16.13 36.75 -10.33
N PHE A 107 -16.26 38.05 -10.06
CA PHE A 107 -15.17 39.02 -10.24
C PHE A 107 -13.99 38.84 -9.27
N ASN A 108 -14.22 38.20 -8.12
CA ASN A 108 -13.26 38.17 -7.03
C ASN A 108 -12.47 36.85 -6.95
N SER A 109 -12.80 35.86 -7.80
CA SER A 109 -12.28 34.50 -7.70
C SER A 109 -11.04 34.23 -8.55
N THR A 110 -10.71 35.12 -9.50
CA THR A 110 -9.49 35.02 -10.29
C THR A 110 -8.52 36.10 -9.82
N ASN A 111 -7.43 35.72 -9.16
CA ASN A 111 -6.27 36.58 -8.91
C ASN A 111 -5.53 36.93 -10.24
N LEU A 112 -6.26 37.09 -11.34
CA LEU A 112 -5.71 37.37 -12.65
C LEU A 112 -5.71 38.89 -12.85
N SER A 113 -4.67 39.52 -12.33
CA SER A 113 -4.30 40.91 -12.62
C SER A 113 -3.62 41.01 -13.99
N GLY A 114 -4.31 40.50 -15.02
CA GLY A 114 -3.91 40.58 -16.43
C GLY A 114 -4.66 41.67 -17.16
N ALA A 115 -4.01 42.31 -18.14
CA ALA A 115 -4.63 43.36 -18.95
C ALA A 115 -5.89 42.84 -19.64
N ARG A 116 -6.98 43.57 -19.45
CA ARG A 116 -8.30 43.35 -20.04
C ARG A 116 -8.18 43.36 -21.56
N ASP A 117 -8.13 42.20 -22.18
CA ASP A 117 -8.19 42.09 -23.63
C ASP A 117 -9.64 42.26 -24.07
N GLY A 118 -9.96 43.49 -24.49
CA GLY A 118 -10.81 43.83 -25.64
C GLY A 118 -12.30 43.47 -25.67
N ASP A 119 -12.72 42.29 -25.21
CA ASP A 119 -14.08 41.75 -25.48
C ASP A 119 -14.56 40.68 -24.46
N LEU A 120 -13.86 40.54 -23.33
CA LEU A 120 -14.24 39.61 -22.24
C LEU A 120 -14.49 40.41 -20.96
N ASP A 121 -15.68 41.01 -20.86
CA ASP A 121 -16.15 41.59 -19.60
C ASP A 121 -16.54 40.42 -18.68
N PHE A 122 -15.59 39.96 -17.86
CA PHE A 122 -15.83 38.93 -16.85
C PHE A 122 -17.04 39.32 -16.01
N GLY A 123 -17.95 38.39 -15.71
CA GLY A 123 -18.98 38.59 -14.67
C GLY A 123 -20.22 39.42 -15.05
N THR A 124 -20.56 39.62 -16.32
CA THR A 124 -21.84 40.27 -16.71
C THR A 124 -22.91 39.30 -17.23
N ARG A 125 -22.55 38.06 -17.57
CA ARG A 125 -23.47 37.02 -18.05
C ARG A 125 -22.95 35.60 -17.74
N PRO A 126 -23.82 34.58 -17.75
CA PRO A 126 -23.40 33.17 -17.70
C PRO A 126 -22.35 32.85 -18.76
N LYS A 127 -21.44 31.92 -18.44
CA LYS A 127 -20.39 31.51 -19.37
C LYS A 127 -20.66 30.11 -19.91
N GLU A 128 -20.16 29.89 -21.11
CA GLU A 128 -20.07 28.56 -21.69
C GLU A 128 -19.06 27.72 -20.88
N GLY A 129 -19.42 26.46 -20.60
CA GLY A 129 -18.67 25.55 -19.74
C GLY A 129 -18.99 25.64 -18.23
N ASP A 130 -19.89 26.54 -17.81
CA ASP A 130 -20.45 26.51 -16.46
C ASP A 130 -21.50 25.38 -16.34
N LEU A 131 -21.71 24.89 -15.12
CA LEU A 131 -22.58 23.73 -14.86
C LEU A 131 -23.88 24.14 -14.19
N ILE A 132 -24.95 23.41 -14.49
CA ILE A 132 -26.26 23.52 -13.86
C ILE A 132 -26.69 22.15 -13.35
N TRP A 133 -26.97 22.07 -12.05
CA TRP A 133 -27.57 20.89 -11.45
C TRP A 133 -29.09 20.99 -11.43
N PHE A 134 -29.74 19.99 -12.00
CA PHE A 134 -31.20 19.89 -12.07
C PHE A 134 -31.71 18.91 -11.00
N PRO A 135 -32.34 19.38 -9.91
CA PRO A 135 -32.62 18.54 -8.73
C PRO A 135 -33.66 17.45 -8.98
N LEU A 136 -34.63 17.67 -9.86
CA LEU A 136 -35.69 16.68 -10.13
C LEU A 136 -35.21 15.51 -11.00
N GLY A 137 -34.19 15.75 -11.82
CA GLY A 137 -33.59 14.78 -12.73
C GLY A 137 -32.29 14.18 -12.23
N GLU A 138 -31.77 14.71 -11.11
CA GLU A 138 -30.48 14.34 -10.49
C GLU A 138 -29.34 14.26 -11.52
N ARG A 139 -29.28 15.24 -12.42
CA ARG A 139 -28.31 15.30 -13.53
C ARG A 139 -27.64 16.67 -13.59
N LEU A 140 -26.39 16.64 -14.07
CA LEU A 140 -25.56 17.80 -14.31
C LEU A 140 -25.58 18.15 -15.80
N PHE A 141 -25.78 19.42 -16.12
CA PHE A 141 -25.77 19.92 -17.48
C PHE A 141 -24.69 21.00 -17.64
N GLU A 142 -23.97 20.95 -18.75
CA GLU A 142 -22.99 21.95 -19.14
C GLU A 142 -23.62 22.97 -20.09
N ILE A 143 -23.42 24.25 -19.82
CA ILE A 143 -23.86 25.33 -20.71
C ILE A 143 -22.95 25.34 -21.94
N LYS A 144 -23.49 24.98 -23.11
CA LYS A 144 -22.76 25.05 -24.39
C LYS A 144 -22.89 26.41 -25.04
N HIS A 145 -24.05 27.05 -24.90
CA HIS A 145 -24.28 28.35 -25.50
C HIS A 145 -25.20 29.23 -24.65
N VAL A 146 -24.90 30.52 -24.61
CA VAL A 146 -25.66 31.54 -23.89
C VAL A 146 -26.23 32.55 -24.88
N GLU A 147 -27.52 32.39 -25.18
CA GLU A 147 -28.28 33.31 -25.99
C GLU A 147 -28.61 34.56 -25.17
N HIS A 148 -28.11 35.70 -25.66
CA HIS A 148 -28.23 37.00 -24.99
C HIS A 148 -28.90 38.06 -25.85
N GLU A 149 -29.27 37.72 -27.09
CA GLU A 149 -29.98 38.60 -28.03
C GLU A 149 -31.46 38.23 -28.23
N MET A 150 -31.89 37.07 -27.70
CA MET A 150 -33.29 36.63 -27.71
C MET A 150 -33.96 36.77 -26.33
N PRO A 151 -35.25 37.20 -26.28
CA PRO A 151 -36.03 37.79 -27.36
C PRO A 151 -35.52 39.20 -27.73
N PHE A 152 -35.60 39.53 -29.03
CA PHE A 152 -35.10 40.77 -29.62
C PHE A 152 -35.50 42.01 -28.80
N PHE A 153 -34.58 42.96 -28.63
CA PHE A 153 -34.66 44.18 -27.80
C PHE A 153 -35.91 45.09 -28.03
N GLN A 154 -37.11 44.64 -27.67
CA GLN A 154 -38.37 45.38 -27.90
C GLN A 154 -38.38 46.76 -27.22
N LEU A 155 -37.62 46.90 -26.13
CA LEU A 155 -37.44 48.14 -25.36
C LEU A 155 -35.96 48.54 -25.23
N GLY A 156 -35.08 48.06 -26.13
CA GLY A 156 -33.65 48.40 -26.14
C GLY A 156 -32.78 47.68 -25.10
N LYS A 157 -33.34 46.75 -24.32
CA LYS A 157 -32.61 45.84 -23.40
C LYS A 157 -33.21 44.44 -23.41
N ASN A 158 -32.37 43.44 -23.18
CA ASN A 158 -32.77 42.06 -22.94
C ASN A 158 -32.91 41.83 -21.43
N TYR A 159 -33.89 41.02 -21.03
CA TYR A 159 -34.32 40.79 -19.65
C TYR A 159 -34.10 39.33 -19.19
N THR A 160 -33.78 38.44 -20.11
CA THR A 160 -33.57 37.00 -19.86
C THR A 160 -32.32 36.51 -20.55
N TYR A 161 -31.66 35.49 -19.99
CA TYR A 161 -30.69 34.68 -20.73
C TYR A 161 -31.30 33.33 -21.04
N GLU A 162 -31.10 32.86 -22.27
CA GLU A 162 -31.47 31.52 -22.67
C GLU A 162 -30.20 30.67 -22.76
N LEU A 163 -30.18 29.57 -22.01
CA LEU A 163 -29.04 28.69 -21.83
C LEU A 163 -29.34 27.37 -22.54
N GLN A 164 -28.55 27.09 -23.57
CA GLN A 164 -28.54 25.78 -24.22
C GLN A 164 -27.54 24.91 -23.49
N CYS A 165 -28.03 23.85 -22.85
CA CYS A 165 -27.23 22.98 -22.01
C CYS A 165 -27.29 21.54 -22.51
N GLU A 166 -26.16 20.85 -22.46
CA GLU A 166 -26.05 19.42 -22.76
C GLU A 166 -25.71 18.64 -21.48
N LEU A 167 -26.02 17.35 -21.44
CA LEU A 167 -25.63 16.50 -20.32
C LEU A 167 -24.09 16.54 -20.14
N PHE A 168 -23.62 16.89 -18.95
CA PHE A 168 -22.19 16.94 -18.67
C PHE A 168 -21.61 15.53 -18.59
N GLN A 169 -20.45 15.34 -19.23
CA GLN A 169 -19.67 14.11 -19.13
C GLN A 169 -18.45 14.40 -18.26
N LEU A 170 -18.26 13.57 -17.23
CA LEU A 170 -17.08 13.63 -16.38
C LEU A 170 -15.85 13.16 -17.16
N GLU A 171 -14.82 13.98 -17.20
CA GLU A 171 -13.47 13.56 -17.60
C GLU A 171 -12.57 13.58 -16.35
N ASP A 172 -11.73 14.61 -16.21
CA ASP A 172 -10.75 14.76 -15.12
C ASP A 172 -11.07 15.94 -14.18
N GLU A 173 -12.28 16.51 -14.25
CA GLU A 173 -12.66 17.67 -13.44
C GLU A 173 -12.94 17.34 -11.98
N ILE A 174 -12.46 18.20 -11.09
CA ILE A 174 -12.74 18.11 -9.65
C ILE A 174 -14.02 18.87 -9.34
N ILE A 175 -15.07 18.14 -8.98
CA ILE A 175 -16.35 18.69 -8.52
C ILE A 175 -16.46 18.47 -7.00
N ASP A 176 -16.48 19.56 -6.24
CA ASP A 176 -16.61 19.58 -4.77
C ASP A 176 -17.52 20.76 -4.40
N THR A 177 -18.82 20.57 -4.62
CA THR A 177 -19.79 21.67 -4.52
C THR A 177 -20.29 21.90 -3.10
N ASN A 178 -19.94 21.01 -2.15
CA ASN A 178 -20.45 20.97 -0.79
C ASN A 178 -21.97 20.78 -0.71
N VAL A 179 -22.57 20.20 -1.77
CA VAL A 179 -23.99 19.85 -1.85
C VAL A 179 -24.08 18.34 -1.95
N ALA A 180 -24.53 17.70 -0.87
CA ALA A 180 -24.52 16.23 -0.73
C ALA A 180 -25.22 15.49 -1.89
N ALA A 181 -26.28 16.06 -2.47
CA ALA A 181 -26.98 15.43 -3.60
C ALA A 181 -26.13 15.40 -4.89
N ILE A 182 -25.30 16.42 -5.11
CA ILE A 182 -24.41 16.52 -6.26
C ILE A 182 -23.19 15.62 -6.04
N ASP A 183 -22.52 15.81 -4.89
CA ASP A 183 -21.26 15.13 -4.60
C ASP A 183 -21.45 13.60 -4.43
N SER A 184 -22.62 13.14 -3.95
CA SER A 184 -22.94 11.71 -3.82
C SER A 184 -23.20 11.04 -5.17
N ARG A 185 -23.90 11.70 -6.10
CA ARG A 185 -24.16 11.11 -7.42
C ARG A 185 -22.90 11.02 -8.28
N LEU A 186 -22.06 12.04 -8.24
CA LEU A 186 -20.76 12.01 -8.92
C LEU A 186 -19.80 10.99 -8.31
N SER A 187 -20.03 10.56 -7.06
CA SER A 187 -19.27 9.49 -6.44
C SER A 187 -19.62 8.09 -6.95
N GLU A 188 -20.82 7.92 -7.52
CA GLU A 188 -21.31 6.65 -8.08
C GLU A 188 -20.97 6.48 -9.57
N GLU A 189 -20.79 7.57 -10.32
CA GLU A 189 -20.49 7.55 -11.76
C GLU A 189 -18.99 7.63 -12.11
N GLY A 190 -18.10 7.78 -11.13
CA GLY A 190 -16.65 7.74 -11.33
C GLY A 190 -16.08 6.32 -11.23
N PHE A 191 -14.93 6.04 -11.84
CA PHE A 191 -14.19 4.79 -11.62
C PHE A 191 -13.85 4.65 -10.13
N ILE A 192 -14.47 3.68 -9.45
CA ILE A 192 -14.20 3.33 -8.06
C ILE A 192 -13.27 2.12 -8.03
N THR A 193 -12.09 2.32 -7.46
CA THR A 193 -11.11 1.26 -7.25
C THR A 193 -11.18 0.76 -5.81
N THR A 194 -11.15 -0.56 -5.60
CA THR A 194 -11.19 -1.15 -4.25
C THR A 194 -9.80 -1.54 -3.78
N VAL A 195 -9.38 -0.98 -2.65
CA VAL A 195 -8.15 -1.33 -1.96
C VAL A 195 -8.47 -2.16 -0.73
N THR A 196 -7.95 -3.39 -0.66
CA THR A 196 -8.04 -4.20 0.55
C THR A 196 -6.85 -3.90 1.45
N LEU A 197 -7.11 -3.61 2.72
CA LEU A 197 -6.10 -3.24 3.69
C LEU A 197 -5.79 -4.39 4.65
N ALA A 198 -4.53 -4.46 5.09
CA ALA A 198 -4.02 -5.56 5.88
C ALA A 198 -4.79 -5.76 7.21
N GLY A 199 -5.11 -7.03 7.49
CA GLY A 199 -5.74 -7.53 8.72
C GLY A 199 -4.90 -7.35 10.00
N ILE A 200 -5.48 -7.64 11.18
CA ILE A 200 -4.67 -7.89 12.39
C ILE A 200 -3.87 -9.16 12.14
N GLY A 201 -2.61 -9.02 11.73
CA GLY A 201 -1.73 -10.15 11.54
C GLY A 201 -1.35 -10.78 12.88
N SER A 202 -1.40 -12.11 12.95
CA SER A 202 -0.86 -12.85 14.09
C SER A 202 0.55 -13.32 13.75
N THR A 203 1.52 -13.03 14.62
CA THR A 203 2.89 -13.53 14.43
C THR A 203 2.92 -15.05 14.59
N ALA A 204 3.60 -15.70 13.65
CA ALA A 204 3.78 -17.14 13.64
C ALA A 204 4.71 -17.57 14.78
N LYS A 205 4.51 -18.79 15.27
CA LYS A 205 5.38 -19.40 16.28
C LYS A 205 5.95 -20.69 15.74
N ALA A 206 7.25 -20.87 15.92
CA ALA A 206 7.94 -22.10 15.57
C ALA A 206 8.94 -22.48 16.66
N SER A 207 9.30 -23.76 16.69
CA SER A 207 10.36 -24.28 17.56
C SER A 207 11.13 -25.35 16.82
N VAL A 208 12.39 -25.56 17.20
CA VAL A 208 13.14 -26.74 16.73
C VAL A 208 12.43 -28.00 17.18
N ASP A 209 12.25 -28.93 16.24
CA ASP A 209 11.59 -30.21 16.47
C ASP A 209 12.63 -31.30 16.74
N THR A 210 13.63 -31.40 15.86
CA THR A 210 14.67 -32.42 15.96
C THR A 210 16.06 -31.86 15.64
N PHE A 211 17.08 -32.43 16.27
CA PHE A 211 18.49 -32.16 15.98
C PHE A 211 19.03 -33.14 14.94
N ALA A 212 20.03 -32.67 14.21
CA ALA A 212 20.75 -33.46 13.22
C ALA A 212 21.54 -34.60 13.90
N LEU A 213 21.45 -35.80 13.32
CA LEU A 213 22.28 -36.93 13.70
C LEU A 213 23.69 -36.79 13.09
N SER A 214 24.62 -37.66 13.49
CA SER A 214 25.99 -37.64 12.96
C SER A 214 26.01 -37.78 11.43
N GLY A 215 26.82 -36.96 10.77
CA GLY A 215 26.96 -36.96 9.31
C GLY A 215 25.71 -36.47 8.59
N ALA A 216 25.06 -35.43 9.09
CA ALA A 216 23.90 -34.82 8.44
C ALA A 216 24.34 -33.64 7.55
N MET A 217 23.59 -33.30 6.51
CA MET A 217 23.87 -32.11 5.71
C MET A 217 23.69 -30.83 6.53
N GLN A 218 24.74 -30.00 6.56
CA GLN A 218 24.73 -28.68 7.16
C GLN A 218 24.10 -27.64 6.23
N LYS A 219 24.67 -27.48 5.03
CA LYS A 219 24.24 -26.49 4.04
C LYS A 219 24.55 -26.98 2.65
N VAL A 220 23.86 -26.41 1.67
CA VAL A 220 24.15 -26.60 0.25
C VAL A 220 24.58 -25.25 -0.31
N ILE A 221 25.80 -25.22 -0.86
CA ILE A 221 26.38 -24.05 -1.52
C ILE A 221 26.16 -24.22 -3.02
N LEU A 222 25.40 -23.29 -3.60
CA LEU A 222 25.24 -23.20 -5.05
C LEU A 222 26.52 -22.60 -5.65
N ASN A 223 27.17 -23.34 -6.56
CA ASN A 223 28.39 -22.90 -7.24
C ASN A 223 28.09 -22.33 -8.63
N ASP A 224 27.02 -22.79 -9.27
CA ASP A 224 26.49 -22.31 -10.54
C ASP A 224 24.96 -22.37 -10.47
N ASP A 225 24.30 -21.26 -10.80
CA ASP A 225 22.85 -21.07 -10.76
C ASP A 225 22.12 -21.69 -11.96
N GLY A 226 22.85 -22.02 -13.01
CA GLY A 226 22.32 -22.55 -14.25
C GLY A 226 21.31 -21.61 -14.94
N SER A 227 20.68 -22.10 -16.00
CA SER A 227 19.67 -21.31 -16.72
C SER A 227 18.62 -22.18 -17.42
N GLY A 228 17.50 -21.57 -17.79
CA GLY A 228 16.44 -22.19 -18.58
C GLY A 228 15.44 -23.02 -17.76
N TYR A 229 15.33 -22.73 -16.47
CA TYR A 229 14.39 -23.40 -15.57
C TYR A 229 12.96 -22.88 -15.76
N THR A 230 12.13 -23.54 -16.58
CA THR A 230 10.72 -23.15 -16.78
C THR A 230 9.78 -23.62 -15.68
N SER A 231 10.25 -24.53 -14.82
CA SER A 231 9.59 -24.97 -13.59
C SER A 231 10.65 -25.33 -12.56
N VAL A 232 10.24 -25.49 -11.29
CA VAL A 232 11.16 -25.89 -10.21
C VAL A 232 11.77 -27.26 -10.53
N PRO A 233 13.11 -27.38 -10.64
CA PRO A 233 13.73 -28.63 -11.02
C PRO A 233 13.68 -29.66 -9.88
N THR A 234 13.61 -30.94 -10.25
CA THR A 234 13.81 -32.02 -9.27
C THR A 234 15.28 -32.04 -8.84
N VAL A 235 15.54 -31.98 -7.53
CA VAL A 235 16.90 -32.09 -6.98
C VAL A 235 17.09 -33.47 -6.34
N THR A 236 18.16 -34.15 -6.70
CA THR A 236 18.54 -35.44 -6.12
C THR A 236 19.74 -35.28 -5.21
N VAL A 237 19.75 -36.04 -4.11
CA VAL A 237 20.87 -36.13 -3.17
C VAL A 237 21.40 -37.55 -3.23
N GLU A 238 22.71 -37.70 -3.23
CA GLU A 238 23.36 -39.00 -3.13
C GLU A 238 22.86 -39.78 -1.90
N ALA A 239 22.68 -41.09 -2.08
CA ALA A 239 22.20 -41.96 -1.01
C ALA A 239 23.20 -42.03 0.14
N SER A 240 22.70 -42.00 1.37
CA SER A 240 23.53 -42.15 2.56
C SER A 240 24.13 -43.56 2.65
N PRO A 241 25.40 -43.71 3.06
CA PRO A 241 26.04 -45.00 3.36
C PRO A 241 25.29 -45.86 4.39
N ALA A 242 24.38 -45.29 5.20
CA ALA A 242 23.59 -46.07 6.14
C ALA A 242 22.60 -47.04 5.47
N GLY A 243 22.22 -46.81 4.21
CA GLY A 243 21.38 -47.72 3.43
C GLY A 243 19.95 -47.89 3.93
N VAL A 244 19.44 -46.98 4.78
CA VAL A 244 18.05 -46.97 5.28
C VAL A 244 17.27 -45.81 4.67
N SER A 245 15.98 -46.00 4.39
CA SER A 245 15.15 -44.97 3.72
C SER A 245 15.05 -43.65 4.49
N THR A 246 15.18 -43.69 5.82
CA THR A 246 15.16 -42.50 6.68
C THR A 246 16.47 -41.71 6.68
N SER A 247 17.55 -42.27 6.13
CA SER A 247 18.89 -41.64 6.10
C SER A 247 19.11 -40.72 4.89
N LEU A 248 18.23 -40.79 3.90
CA LEU A 248 18.32 -40.00 2.68
C LEU A 248 18.13 -38.52 2.97
N GLY A 249 19.13 -37.71 2.61
CA GLY A 249 19.01 -36.26 2.54
C GLY A 249 18.04 -35.84 1.44
N ALA A 250 17.28 -34.78 1.70
CA ALA A 250 16.37 -34.19 0.74
C ALA A 250 16.50 -32.66 0.77
N VAL A 251 16.46 -32.08 -0.42
CA VAL A 251 16.60 -30.64 -0.64
C VAL A 251 15.62 -30.18 -1.70
N VAL A 252 15.37 -28.88 -1.74
CA VAL A 252 14.51 -28.24 -2.75
C VAL A 252 15.27 -27.05 -3.34
N ALA A 253 15.26 -26.93 -4.67
CA ALA A 253 15.76 -25.74 -5.34
C ALA A 253 14.67 -24.67 -5.35
N ILE A 254 15.05 -23.44 -5.03
CA ILE A 254 14.20 -22.26 -5.18
C ILE A 254 14.71 -21.50 -6.39
N THR A 255 13.83 -21.25 -7.36
CA THR A 255 14.16 -20.55 -8.61
C THR A 255 13.71 -19.10 -8.54
N THR A 256 14.43 -18.23 -9.24
CA THR A 256 14.07 -16.83 -9.42
C THR A 256 14.03 -16.50 -10.91
N THR A 257 13.11 -15.62 -11.29
CA THR A 257 12.94 -15.17 -12.68
C THR A 257 13.17 -13.67 -12.74
N LYS A 258 14.08 -13.24 -13.61
CA LYS A 258 14.31 -11.83 -13.92
C LYS A 258 14.17 -11.63 -15.42
N GLY A 259 13.10 -10.94 -15.84
CA GLY A 259 12.70 -10.90 -17.24
C GLY A 259 12.24 -12.27 -17.74
N ASN A 260 12.77 -12.74 -18.87
CA ASN A 260 12.45 -14.06 -19.44
C ASN A 260 13.47 -15.15 -19.06
N LEU A 261 14.37 -14.88 -18.11
CA LEU A 261 15.44 -15.79 -17.70
C LEU A 261 15.19 -16.27 -16.28
N ALA A 262 15.12 -17.59 -16.11
CA ALA A 262 14.93 -18.27 -14.84
C ALA A 262 16.16 -19.11 -14.48
N ALA A 263 16.63 -18.94 -13.24
CA ALA A 263 17.83 -19.58 -12.66
C ALA A 263 17.54 -20.03 -11.22
N ILE A 264 18.41 -20.88 -10.66
CA ILE A 264 18.32 -21.28 -9.25
C ILE A 264 18.89 -20.16 -8.38
N ASP A 265 18.10 -19.67 -7.43
CA ASP A 265 18.56 -18.64 -6.47
C ASP A 265 19.33 -19.29 -5.31
N TYR A 266 18.74 -20.31 -4.69
CA TYR A 266 19.38 -21.10 -3.65
C TYR A 266 18.76 -22.49 -3.53
N VAL A 267 19.46 -23.37 -2.79
CA VAL A 267 18.99 -24.72 -2.45
C VAL A 267 18.79 -24.80 -0.95
N ALA A 268 17.59 -25.22 -0.54
CA ALA A 268 17.23 -25.33 0.86
C ALA A 268 17.02 -26.79 1.27
N ILE A 269 17.40 -27.10 2.51
CA ILE A 269 17.32 -28.44 3.08
C ILE A 269 15.92 -28.68 3.62
N THR A 270 15.30 -29.78 3.20
CA THR A 270 14.01 -30.26 3.70
C THR A 270 14.20 -31.42 4.68
N ASN A 271 15.22 -32.25 4.46
CA ASN A 271 15.71 -33.25 5.38
C ASN A 271 17.24 -33.31 5.25
N PRO A 272 18.02 -33.05 6.30
CA PRO A 272 19.48 -33.09 6.18
C PRO A 272 20.02 -34.52 6.02
N GLY A 273 19.20 -35.56 6.22
CA GLY A 273 19.65 -36.96 6.25
C GLY A 273 20.62 -37.22 7.39
N PHE A 274 21.27 -38.38 7.39
CA PHE A 274 22.30 -38.73 8.37
C PHE A 274 23.25 -39.81 7.85
N ALA A 275 24.36 -40.02 8.57
CA ALA A 275 25.41 -41.00 8.29
C ALA A 275 26.22 -40.78 6.99
N TYR A 276 26.20 -39.56 6.45
CA TYR A 276 27.18 -39.14 5.44
C TYR A 276 28.56 -39.04 6.08
N VAL A 277 29.55 -39.69 5.47
CA VAL A 277 30.98 -39.60 5.88
C VAL A 277 31.76 -38.64 5.00
N GLU A 278 31.28 -38.44 3.78
CA GLU A 278 31.74 -37.43 2.83
C GLU A 278 30.52 -36.61 2.37
N PRO A 279 30.70 -35.32 2.01
CA PRO A 279 29.57 -34.50 1.57
C PRO A 279 28.89 -35.11 0.33
N PRO A 280 27.57 -35.37 0.37
CA PRO A 280 26.87 -36.00 -0.75
C PRO A 280 26.84 -35.13 -2.00
N ALA A 281 26.92 -35.77 -3.16
CA ALA A 281 26.69 -35.11 -4.44
C ALA A 281 25.22 -34.64 -4.58
N ILE A 282 25.04 -33.45 -5.14
CA ILE A 282 23.73 -32.84 -5.42
C ILE A 282 23.53 -32.78 -6.93
N GLY A 283 22.47 -33.42 -7.42
CA GLY A 283 22.10 -33.46 -8.83
C GLY A 283 20.88 -32.60 -9.12
N PHE A 284 20.89 -31.89 -10.25
CA PHE A 284 19.74 -31.12 -10.74
C PHE A 284 19.15 -31.79 -11.98
N GLY A 285 17.84 -32.02 -11.96
CA GLY A 285 17.08 -32.54 -13.09
C GLY A 285 16.67 -31.46 -14.09
N THR A 286 15.89 -31.86 -15.09
CA THR A 286 15.26 -30.95 -16.07
C THR A 286 13.97 -30.33 -15.50
N PRO A 287 13.47 -29.19 -16.04
CA PRO A 287 14.04 -28.35 -17.12
C PRO A 287 15.30 -27.57 -16.68
N GLY A 288 16.06 -27.01 -17.62
CA GLY A 288 17.27 -26.22 -17.34
C GLY A 288 18.61 -26.98 -17.44
N VAL A 289 19.71 -26.24 -17.49
CA VAL A 289 21.09 -26.77 -17.60
C VAL A 289 22.08 -25.92 -16.80
N GLY A 290 23.20 -26.53 -16.39
CA GLY A 290 24.36 -25.80 -15.87
C GLY A 290 24.45 -25.68 -14.34
N ALA A 291 23.38 -25.94 -13.60
CA ALA A 291 23.43 -25.82 -12.14
C ALA A 291 24.38 -26.82 -11.48
N ALA A 292 25.16 -26.34 -10.52
CA ALA A 292 26.11 -27.14 -9.75
C ALA A 292 26.11 -26.68 -8.29
N ALA A 293 26.14 -27.63 -7.35
CA ALA A 293 26.15 -27.35 -5.92
C ALA A 293 27.05 -28.31 -5.16
N THR A 294 27.56 -27.85 -4.03
CA THR A 294 28.35 -28.63 -3.07
C THR A 294 27.67 -28.62 -1.72
N SER A 295 27.70 -29.74 -1.01
CA SER A 295 27.16 -29.86 0.35
C SER A 295 28.28 -29.75 1.40
N ALA A 296 27.89 -29.40 2.63
CA ALA A 296 28.74 -29.50 3.82
C ALA A 296 28.03 -30.37 4.87
N LEU A 297 28.77 -30.96 5.80
CA LEU A 297 28.22 -31.84 6.84
C LEU A 297 28.34 -31.23 8.24
N THR A 298 27.41 -31.59 9.11
CA THR A 298 27.38 -31.26 10.54
C THR A 298 27.03 -32.49 11.37
N ASN A 299 27.48 -32.51 12.62
CA ASN A 299 27.14 -33.54 13.60
C ASN A 299 26.25 -33.00 14.74
N THR A 300 26.00 -31.69 14.76
CA THR A 300 25.36 -30.98 15.89
C THR A 300 24.46 -29.83 15.40
N GLY A 301 23.95 -29.95 14.16
CA GLY A 301 23.04 -28.97 13.56
C GLY A 301 21.57 -29.22 13.92
N ILE A 302 20.69 -28.41 13.35
CA ILE A 302 19.24 -28.57 13.42
C ILE A 302 18.76 -29.44 12.26
N ALA A 303 17.86 -30.39 12.52
CA ALA A 303 17.29 -31.21 11.45
C ALA A 303 15.96 -30.70 10.93
N SER A 304 15.07 -30.25 11.82
CA SER A 304 13.78 -29.70 11.42
C SER A 304 13.25 -28.66 12.40
N ILE A 305 12.48 -27.73 11.86
CA ILE A 305 11.75 -26.70 12.61
C ILE A 305 10.26 -26.95 12.41
N ARG A 306 9.53 -27.06 13.51
CA ARG A 306 8.08 -27.24 13.51
C ARG A 306 7.39 -25.88 13.66
N ILE A 307 6.47 -25.58 12.76
CA ILE A 307 5.53 -24.48 12.91
C ILE A 307 4.48 -24.91 13.94
N GLN A 308 4.40 -24.18 15.06
CA GLN A 308 3.42 -24.39 16.11
C GLN A 308 2.13 -23.62 15.83
N GLN A 309 2.28 -22.39 15.33
CA GLN A 309 1.19 -21.51 14.92
C GLN A 309 1.61 -20.84 13.61
N PRO A 310 0.85 -20.99 12.51
CA PRO A 310 1.25 -20.47 11.21
C PRO A 310 1.16 -18.93 11.11
N GLY A 311 0.53 -18.27 12.09
CA GLY A 311 0.26 -16.84 12.01
C GLY A 311 -0.75 -16.50 10.90
N SER A 312 -0.94 -15.21 10.63
CA SER A 312 -1.86 -14.74 9.59
C SER A 312 -1.44 -13.37 9.06
N ASN A 313 -1.89 -13.04 7.85
CA ASN A 313 -1.68 -11.74 7.18
C ASN A 313 -0.21 -11.41 6.86
N TYR A 314 0.59 -12.43 6.53
CA TYR A 314 1.86 -12.21 5.84
C TYR A 314 1.60 -11.93 4.36
N VAL A 315 2.13 -10.83 3.82
CA VAL A 315 2.19 -10.56 2.37
C VAL A 315 3.54 -10.92 1.76
N SER A 316 4.57 -11.04 2.59
CA SER A 316 5.89 -11.52 2.20
C SER A 316 6.41 -12.52 3.24
N PRO A 317 7.25 -13.50 2.83
CA PRO A 317 7.81 -14.46 3.76
C PRO A 317 8.56 -13.77 4.91
N PRO A 318 8.25 -14.09 6.18
CA PRO A 318 8.88 -13.44 7.31
C PRO A 318 10.34 -13.87 7.51
N ILE A 319 11.09 -13.03 8.20
CA ILE A 319 12.47 -13.31 8.61
C ILE A 319 12.44 -14.27 9.80
N ILE A 320 13.24 -15.34 9.71
CA ILE A 320 13.41 -16.33 10.77
C ILE A 320 14.79 -16.14 11.40
N SER A 321 14.82 -15.94 12.72
CA SER A 321 16.06 -15.85 13.51
C SER A 321 16.14 -17.00 14.50
N ILE A 322 17.22 -17.77 14.41
CA ILE A 322 17.47 -18.97 15.22
C ILE A 322 18.66 -18.71 16.12
N GLN A 323 18.40 -18.41 17.39
CA GLN A 323 19.45 -18.07 18.34
C GLN A 323 19.94 -19.31 19.09
N HIS A 324 21.27 -19.48 19.15
CA HIS A 324 21.87 -20.50 19.99
C HIS A 324 21.43 -20.35 21.45
N PRO A 325 21.24 -21.46 22.17
CA PRO A 325 21.14 -21.42 23.62
C PRO A 325 22.39 -20.77 24.20
N GLN A 326 22.24 -20.06 25.31
CA GLN A 326 23.41 -19.58 26.06
C GLN A 326 24.19 -20.79 26.59
N PHE A 327 25.48 -20.89 26.27
CA PHE A 327 26.30 -21.98 26.76
C PHE A 327 26.75 -21.68 28.18
N VAL A 328 26.51 -22.65 29.07
CA VAL A 328 27.05 -22.66 30.43
C VAL A 328 28.12 -23.74 30.51
N ASP A 329 29.37 -23.37 30.28
CA ASP A 329 30.46 -24.32 29.98
C ASP A 329 30.86 -25.19 31.20
N LYS A 330 30.66 -24.70 32.44
CA LYS A 330 30.68 -25.45 33.71
C LYS A 330 30.53 -24.49 34.91
N GLN A 331 29.97 -24.99 36.02
CA GLN A 331 30.22 -24.40 37.33
C GLN A 331 31.66 -24.75 37.73
N TYR A 332 32.54 -23.76 37.81
CA TYR A 332 33.88 -23.98 38.36
C TYR A 332 33.82 -23.79 39.87
N GLU A 333 34.19 -24.84 40.60
CA GLU A 333 34.45 -24.78 42.04
C GLU A 333 35.94 -24.50 42.23
N PHE A 334 36.28 -23.39 42.89
CA PHE A 334 37.66 -23.06 43.20
C PHE A 334 37.88 -23.03 44.71
N THR A 335 39.02 -23.58 45.14
CA THR A 335 39.47 -23.60 46.53
C THR A 335 40.69 -22.71 46.66
N GLY A 336 40.56 -21.57 47.34
CA GLY A 336 41.70 -20.71 47.66
C GLY A 336 42.36 -21.16 48.97
N ILE A 337 43.67 -21.43 48.94
CA ILE A 337 44.47 -21.69 50.16
C ILE A 337 45.21 -20.40 50.50
N ALA A 338 44.87 -19.79 51.64
CA ALA A 338 45.56 -18.61 52.14
C ALA A 338 46.77 -19.03 52.98
N THR A 339 47.99 -18.66 52.57
CA THR A 339 49.20 -18.79 53.39
C THR A 339 49.86 -17.43 53.55
N ALA A 340 50.11 -17.01 54.79
CA ALA A 340 50.84 -15.78 55.14
C ALA A 340 50.38 -14.49 54.42
N GLY A 341 49.07 -14.28 54.30
CA GLY A 341 48.51 -13.01 53.80
C GLY A 341 48.53 -12.84 52.28
N LEU A 342 48.89 -13.90 51.53
CA LEU A 342 48.73 -13.98 50.08
C LEU A 342 47.71 -15.08 49.77
N MET A 343 46.76 -14.79 48.88
CA MET A 343 45.85 -15.79 48.33
C MET A 343 46.28 -16.09 46.90
N GLU A 344 46.64 -17.34 46.64
CA GLU A 344 46.83 -17.87 45.29
C GLU A 344 45.58 -18.67 44.93
N ILE A 345 44.91 -18.30 43.83
CA ILE A 345 43.79 -19.08 43.29
C ILE A 345 44.40 -20.24 42.49
N VAL A 346 44.50 -21.41 43.12
CA VAL A 346 44.99 -22.63 42.48
C VAL A 346 43.79 -23.42 41.93
N GLY A 347 43.79 -23.71 40.62
CA GLY A 347 42.77 -24.57 39.99
C GLY A 347 42.11 -24.00 38.73
N ILE A 348 42.32 -22.73 38.37
CA ILE A 348 41.93 -22.20 37.05
C ILE A 348 43.03 -22.61 36.04
N ASN A 349 43.10 -23.90 35.71
CA ASN A 349 44.22 -24.48 34.97
C ASN A 349 44.24 -24.22 33.46
N THR A 350 43.36 -23.38 32.90
CA THR A 350 43.49 -22.93 31.50
C THR A 350 42.85 -21.55 31.30
N MET A 351 43.68 -20.52 31.22
CA MET A 351 43.31 -19.10 31.09
C MET A 351 42.71 -18.69 29.73
N ALA A 352 42.11 -19.61 28.96
CA ALA A 352 41.60 -19.32 27.61
C ALA A 352 40.14 -18.86 27.55
N ASN A 353 39.34 -19.07 28.60
CA ASN A 353 37.87 -19.14 28.45
C ASN A 353 37.04 -18.15 29.28
N ILE A 354 37.59 -17.10 29.91
CA ILE A 354 36.75 -16.08 30.59
C ILE A 354 36.53 -14.88 29.67
N ALA A 355 35.37 -14.83 28.98
CA ALA A 355 35.00 -13.72 28.11
C ALA A 355 34.55 -12.47 28.91
N ILE A 356 34.45 -11.32 28.24
CA ILE A 356 34.13 -10.00 28.82
C ILE A 356 32.70 -9.97 29.39
N GLY A 357 32.51 -9.38 30.59
CA GLY A 357 31.16 -9.06 31.14
C GLY A 357 30.60 -9.98 32.23
N HIS A 358 31.42 -10.87 32.81
CA HIS A 358 30.97 -11.87 33.80
C HIS A 358 31.01 -11.36 35.25
N THR A 359 30.13 -11.93 36.10
CA THR A 359 30.07 -11.68 37.56
C THR A 359 30.48 -12.94 38.31
N ILE A 360 31.43 -12.82 39.25
CA ILE A 360 31.82 -13.91 40.14
C ILE A 360 31.21 -13.65 41.52
N ASN A 361 30.43 -14.61 42.02
CA ASN A 361 29.77 -14.49 43.32
C ASN A 361 30.64 -15.12 44.41
N PHE A 362 30.89 -14.37 45.48
CA PHE A 362 31.68 -14.82 46.63
C PHE A 362 30.76 -14.90 47.85
N LYS A 363 30.62 -16.09 48.44
CA LYS A 363 30.02 -16.19 49.79
C LYS A 363 31.13 -16.06 50.82
N SER A 364 31.24 -14.89 51.46
CA SER A 364 32.08 -14.71 52.64
C SER A 364 31.25 -14.29 53.86
N LEU A 365 31.72 -14.66 55.05
CA LEU A 365 31.35 -14.01 56.30
C LEU A 365 32.54 -13.11 56.69
N GLY A 366 32.62 -11.93 56.09
CA GLY A 366 33.68 -10.93 56.34
C GLY A 366 34.31 -10.36 55.08
N ALA A 367 35.10 -9.28 55.22
CA ALA A 367 35.76 -8.60 54.09
C ALA A 367 36.81 -9.51 53.41
N VAL A 368 37.08 -9.30 52.11
CA VAL A 368 37.98 -10.12 51.26
C VAL A 368 38.86 -9.18 50.42
N THR A 369 40.10 -9.60 50.13
CA THR A 369 41.05 -8.87 49.27
C THR A 369 41.48 -9.70 48.09
N LEU A 370 41.28 -9.17 46.90
CA LEU A 370 41.78 -9.71 45.64
C LEU A 370 42.97 -8.85 45.21
N THR A 371 44.07 -9.46 44.73
CA THR A 371 45.26 -8.71 44.26
C THR A 371 45.79 -9.28 42.93
N GLY A 372 46.22 -8.38 42.04
CA GLY A 372 46.73 -8.63 40.66
C GLY A 372 45.87 -7.86 39.67
N GLY A 373 46.45 -7.07 38.70
CA GLY A 373 46.07 -5.70 38.15
C GLY A 373 45.13 -5.44 36.92
N GLY A 374 43.92 -4.86 37.13
CA GLY A 374 42.82 -4.78 36.14
C GLY A 374 41.40 -4.42 36.71
N ILE A 375 40.46 -4.02 35.86
CA ILE A 375 39.32 -3.19 36.28
C ILE A 375 38.14 -4.00 36.84
N VAL A 376 37.89 -3.88 38.15
CA VAL A 376 36.66 -4.31 38.83
C VAL A 376 35.55 -3.30 38.52
N THR A 377 34.42 -3.75 37.98
CA THR A 377 33.34 -2.87 37.51
C THR A 377 32.23 -2.66 38.53
N SER A 378 32.05 -3.57 39.49
CA SER A 378 31.14 -3.40 40.63
C SER A 378 31.47 -4.36 41.78
N ILE A 379 31.17 -3.96 43.02
CA ILE A 379 31.30 -4.79 44.23
C ILE A 379 29.96 -4.74 44.98
N GLY A 380 29.29 -5.89 45.08
CA GLY A 380 28.10 -6.10 45.90
C GLY A 380 28.43 -6.68 47.27
N THR A 381 27.41 -6.85 48.12
CA THR A 381 27.57 -7.42 49.47
C THR A 381 28.08 -8.87 49.49
N SER A 382 27.94 -9.59 48.38
CA SER A 382 28.42 -10.98 48.20
C SER A 382 28.86 -11.29 46.76
N SER A 383 29.25 -10.29 45.97
CA SER A 383 29.58 -10.47 44.55
C SER A 383 30.56 -9.43 44.04
N VAL A 384 31.38 -9.78 43.03
CA VAL A 384 32.28 -8.84 42.34
C VAL A 384 32.09 -9.00 40.83
N GLY A 385 31.79 -7.89 40.13
CA GLY A 385 31.77 -7.80 38.67
C GLY A 385 33.16 -7.52 38.12
N ILE A 386 33.62 -8.29 37.13
CA ILE A 386 34.98 -8.19 36.58
C ILE A 386 34.94 -7.67 35.13
N GLY A 387 35.74 -6.64 34.84
CA GLY A 387 35.99 -6.10 33.50
C GLY A 387 37.16 -6.78 32.78
N THR A 388 37.67 -6.16 31.71
CA THR A 388 38.57 -6.77 30.70
C THR A 388 40.00 -7.14 31.15
N SER A 389 40.33 -6.98 32.43
CA SER A 389 41.56 -7.49 33.08
C SER A 389 41.35 -7.43 34.61
N ILE A 390 42.06 -8.22 35.43
CA ILE A 390 41.82 -8.38 36.89
C ILE A 390 42.75 -7.49 37.71
N GLY A 391 42.26 -6.65 38.66
CA GLY A 391 42.99 -6.00 39.79
C GLY A 391 42.75 -4.62 40.44
N GLY A 392 42.69 -4.68 41.77
CA GLY A 392 42.91 -3.61 42.75
C GLY A 392 43.54 -4.21 44.05
N THR A 393 43.64 -3.45 45.14
CA THR A 393 44.14 -3.92 46.46
C THR A 393 43.17 -3.58 47.60
N GLY A 394 43.06 -4.44 48.61
CA GLY A 394 42.28 -4.29 49.85
C GLY A 394 42.95 -5.04 51.02
N THR A 395 42.35 -5.19 52.21
CA THR A 395 42.90 -6.10 53.27
C THR A 395 41.82 -6.89 54.01
N ALA A 396 41.98 -8.22 54.21
CA ALA A 396 41.27 -9.02 55.21
C ALA A 396 41.86 -10.43 55.47
N SER A 397 41.56 -11.00 56.65
CA SER A 397 42.24 -12.13 57.31
C SER A 397 41.59 -13.51 57.09
N GLY A 398 42.41 -14.56 57.18
CA GLY A 398 42.21 -15.85 56.51
C GLY A 398 41.21 -16.85 57.10
N VAL A 399 40.56 -17.57 56.19
CA VAL A 399 40.06 -18.97 56.22
C VAL A 399 39.91 -19.42 54.76
N THR A 400 39.83 -20.73 54.49
CA THR A 400 39.56 -21.35 53.17
C THR A 400 38.26 -20.82 52.53
N PHE A 401 38.31 -20.51 51.23
CA PHE A 401 37.18 -20.03 50.43
C PHE A 401 36.67 -21.13 49.48
N ILE A 402 35.34 -21.24 49.31
CA ILE A 402 34.68 -22.02 48.27
C ILE A 402 33.76 -21.08 47.50
N GLY A 403 33.99 -20.91 46.20
CA GLY A 403 33.14 -20.11 45.31
C GLY A 403 32.69 -20.91 44.10
N THR A 404 31.51 -20.57 43.56
CA THR A 404 30.97 -21.12 42.32
C THR A 404 30.78 -19.99 41.30
N GLY A 405 31.39 -20.15 40.13
CA GLY A 405 31.23 -19.25 38.97
C GLY A 405 30.74 -20.01 37.74
N ALA A 406 29.91 -19.38 36.91
CA ALA A 406 29.42 -19.93 35.66
C ALA A 406 29.81 -19.01 34.49
N MET A 407 30.41 -19.59 33.45
CA MET A 407 30.66 -18.90 32.19
C MET A 407 29.36 -18.88 31.38
N VAL A 408 28.92 -17.73 30.86
CA VAL A 408 27.71 -17.58 30.03
C VAL A 408 28.09 -16.87 28.73
N GLY A 409 28.11 -17.58 27.61
CA GLY A 409 28.46 -16.97 26.32
C GLY A 409 28.32 -17.93 25.13
N ALA A 410 28.72 -17.48 23.94
CA ALA A 410 28.79 -18.33 22.75
C ALA A 410 30.03 -19.24 22.82
N LYS A 411 29.87 -20.53 22.58
CA LYS A 411 30.99 -21.49 22.56
C LYS A 411 31.78 -21.29 21.26
N ALA A 412 33.11 -21.36 21.34
CA ALA A 412 33.97 -21.28 20.17
C ALA A 412 33.62 -22.40 19.17
N GLY A 413 33.52 -22.06 17.88
CA GLY A 413 33.20 -23.00 16.80
C GLY A 413 31.71 -23.18 16.49
N GLN A 414 30.83 -22.35 17.08
CA GLN A 414 29.39 -22.36 16.76
C GLN A 414 29.09 -21.60 15.47
N VAL A 415 28.19 -22.16 14.68
CA VAL A 415 27.66 -21.55 13.45
C VAL A 415 26.15 -21.48 13.58
N GLN A 416 25.59 -20.28 13.43
CA GLN A 416 24.16 -20.06 13.61
C GLN A 416 23.40 -20.59 12.40
N ALA A 417 22.34 -21.34 12.66
CA ALA A 417 21.46 -21.86 11.64
C ALA A 417 20.67 -20.71 10.99
N THR A 418 20.44 -20.83 9.69
CA THR A 418 19.64 -19.91 8.90
C THR A 418 18.52 -20.67 8.21
N ALA A 419 17.37 -20.02 8.07
CA ALA A 419 16.19 -20.62 7.48
C ALA A 419 15.38 -19.60 6.69
N VAL A 420 14.60 -20.10 5.74
CA VAL A 420 13.68 -19.34 4.92
C VAL A 420 12.26 -19.89 5.09
N ALA A 421 11.28 -19.00 5.02
CA ALA A 421 9.87 -19.34 5.09
C ALA A 421 9.25 -19.43 3.69
N THR A 422 8.21 -20.23 3.54
CA THR A 422 7.25 -20.09 2.44
C THR A 422 5.86 -19.86 3.00
N LEU A 423 5.03 -19.14 2.24
CA LEU A 423 3.64 -18.87 2.58
C LEU A 423 2.70 -19.78 1.77
N ASP A 424 1.53 -20.02 2.33
CA ASP A 424 0.35 -20.54 1.63
C ASP A 424 -0.79 -19.54 1.88
N GLY A 425 -1.16 -18.82 0.82
CA GLY A 425 -1.91 -17.56 0.95
C GLY A 425 -1.19 -16.57 1.87
N SER A 426 -1.83 -16.23 2.99
CA SER A 426 -1.31 -15.26 3.98
C SER A 426 -0.75 -15.88 5.27
N SER A 427 -0.59 -17.20 5.29
CA SER A 427 -0.16 -17.96 6.47
C SER A 427 1.15 -18.69 6.22
N MET A 428 1.97 -18.90 7.26
CA MET A 428 3.20 -19.69 7.14
C MET A 428 2.90 -21.14 6.77
N PHE A 429 3.56 -21.64 5.73
CA PHE A 429 3.39 -22.99 5.24
C PHE A 429 4.55 -23.91 5.62
N ARG A 430 5.78 -23.54 5.23
CA ARG A 430 6.99 -24.33 5.48
C ARG A 430 8.15 -23.46 5.88
N ILE A 431 9.07 -24.07 6.61
CA ILE A 431 10.38 -23.51 6.95
C ILE A 431 11.42 -24.46 6.40
N TYR A 432 12.30 -23.93 5.55
CA TYR A 432 13.42 -24.67 4.99
C TYR A 432 14.73 -24.15 5.56
N LEU A 433 15.64 -25.05 5.93
CA LEU A 433 16.97 -24.67 6.43
C LEU A 433 17.87 -24.32 5.25
N THR A 434 18.54 -23.17 5.30
CA THR A 434 19.62 -22.82 4.35
C THR A 434 20.99 -23.15 4.95
N ASP A 435 21.11 -23.09 6.28
CA ASP A 435 22.23 -23.63 7.06
C ASP A 435 21.65 -24.25 8.33
N ALA A 436 21.89 -25.53 8.57
CA ALA A 436 21.50 -26.24 9.78
C ALA A 436 22.34 -25.81 11.01
N GLY A 437 23.43 -25.08 10.78
CA GLY A 437 24.36 -24.62 11.78
C GLY A 437 25.18 -25.72 12.45
N VAL A 438 25.96 -25.33 13.45
CA VAL A 438 26.89 -26.19 14.20
C VAL A 438 26.86 -25.82 15.68
N GLY A 439 26.92 -26.84 16.53
CA GLY A 439 27.10 -26.70 17.98
C GLY A 439 25.81 -26.43 18.75
N TYR A 440 24.66 -26.90 18.27
CA TYR A 440 23.41 -26.87 19.01
C TYR A 440 23.32 -28.06 19.97
N GLU A 441 23.67 -27.82 21.24
CA GLU A 441 23.66 -28.84 22.30
C GLU A 441 22.45 -28.71 23.25
N ALA A 442 21.59 -27.72 23.03
CA ALA A 442 20.32 -27.51 23.70
C ALA A 442 19.32 -26.84 22.74
N THR A 443 18.04 -26.79 23.12
CA THR A 443 16.96 -26.22 22.30
C THR A 443 17.18 -24.72 22.05
N PRO A 444 17.39 -24.29 20.78
CA PRO A 444 17.57 -22.88 20.46
C PRO A 444 16.25 -22.10 20.51
N THR A 445 16.37 -20.77 20.57
CA THR A 445 15.20 -19.88 20.48
C THR A 445 14.96 -19.53 19.02
N VAL A 446 13.77 -19.85 18.51
CA VAL A 446 13.33 -19.47 17.16
C VAL A 446 12.38 -18.28 17.29
N SER A 447 12.69 -17.20 16.59
CA SER A 447 11.84 -16.01 16.50
C SER A 447 11.51 -15.73 15.04
N ILE A 448 10.27 -15.30 14.79
CA ILE A 448 9.75 -14.98 13.46
C ILE A 448 9.36 -13.50 13.49
N SER A 449 9.75 -12.75 12.46
CA SER A 449 9.33 -11.35 12.34
C SER A 449 7.81 -11.26 12.25
N ALA A 450 7.22 -10.24 12.87
CA ALA A 450 5.79 -10.02 12.79
C ALA A 450 5.34 -9.80 11.34
N PRO A 451 4.10 -10.20 10.98
CA PRO A 451 3.46 -9.75 9.76
C PRO A 451 3.28 -8.23 9.78
N LEU A 452 2.91 -7.67 8.63
CA LEU A 452 2.59 -6.26 8.49
C LEU A 452 1.56 -5.80 9.54
N SER A 453 1.83 -4.64 10.13
CA SER A 453 1.11 -4.13 11.30
C SER A 453 -0.23 -3.52 10.90
N THR A 454 -1.20 -3.59 11.80
CA THR A 454 -2.49 -2.92 11.63
C THR A 454 -2.33 -1.44 11.40
N GLY A 455 -3.13 -0.92 10.48
CA GLY A 455 -3.34 0.50 10.43
C GLY A 455 -4.06 1.07 11.65
N ILE A 456 -3.96 2.38 11.81
CA ILE A 456 -4.63 3.18 12.86
C ILE A 456 -5.60 4.17 12.23
N GLY A 457 -6.61 4.59 12.99
CA GLY A 457 -7.54 5.64 12.59
C GLY A 457 -8.72 5.15 11.75
N THR A 458 -9.52 6.09 11.26
CA THR A 458 -10.67 5.81 10.40
C THR A 458 -10.61 6.79 9.26
N TYR A 459 -10.64 6.31 8.01
CA TYR A 459 -10.64 7.23 6.88
C TYR A 459 -11.94 8.05 6.83
N HIS A 460 -11.84 9.30 6.39
CA HIS A 460 -12.97 10.21 6.20
C HIS A 460 -13.37 10.24 4.72
N LEU A 461 -14.67 10.37 4.47
CA LEU A 461 -15.21 10.55 3.11
C LEU A 461 -14.55 11.77 2.44
N ASN A 462 -14.21 11.61 1.16
CA ASN A 462 -13.56 12.60 0.29
C ASN A 462 -12.21 13.11 0.80
N GLU A 463 -11.58 12.44 1.77
CA GLU A 463 -10.22 12.82 2.14
C GLU A 463 -9.21 12.32 1.10
N ARG A 464 -8.15 13.10 0.90
CA ARG A 464 -7.01 12.67 0.08
C ARG A 464 -6.17 11.68 0.86
N VAL A 465 -5.87 10.54 0.24
CA VAL A 465 -4.96 9.52 0.74
C VAL A 465 -3.72 9.43 -0.14
N VAL A 466 -2.56 9.13 0.48
CA VAL A 466 -1.26 9.06 -0.22
C VAL A 466 -0.54 7.75 0.12
N GLY A 467 -0.08 7.04 -0.91
CA GLY A 467 0.76 5.85 -0.82
C GLY A 467 2.21 6.22 -0.49
N SER A 468 2.82 5.52 0.48
CA SER A 468 4.15 5.84 0.96
C SER A 468 5.28 5.54 -0.04
N ASP A 469 5.09 4.53 -0.89
CA ASP A 469 6.14 4.01 -1.76
C ASP A 469 5.84 4.28 -3.24
N SER A 470 4.58 4.14 -3.64
CA SER A 470 4.10 4.48 -4.98
C SER A 470 4.01 5.99 -5.19
N GLY A 471 3.75 6.75 -4.12
CA GLY A 471 3.34 8.14 -4.22
C GLY A 471 1.94 8.31 -4.82
N ALA A 472 1.18 7.22 -4.99
CA ALA A 472 -0.17 7.26 -5.54
C ALA A 472 -1.08 8.08 -4.62
N GLU A 473 -1.80 9.01 -5.20
CA GLU A 473 -2.80 9.84 -4.54
C GLU A 473 -4.18 9.43 -5.03
N ALA A 474 -5.13 9.31 -4.10
CA ALA A 474 -6.53 9.05 -4.41
C ALA A 474 -7.44 9.72 -3.38
N TYR A 475 -8.73 9.77 -3.66
CA TYR A 475 -9.75 10.30 -2.75
C TYR A 475 -10.62 9.17 -2.22
N VAL A 476 -10.87 9.18 -0.91
CA VAL A 476 -11.67 8.14 -0.24
C VAL A 476 -13.15 8.28 -0.61
N LYS A 477 -13.73 7.22 -1.17
CA LYS A 477 -15.18 7.11 -1.40
C LYS A 477 -15.88 6.40 -0.26
N SER A 478 -15.32 5.30 0.22
CA SER A 478 -15.90 4.60 1.36
C SER A 478 -14.83 3.86 2.15
N TRP A 479 -15.07 3.69 3.45
CA TRP A 479 -14.19 2.93 4.33
C TRP A 479 -15.00 2.01 5.22
N ASN A 480 -14.79 0.70 5.05
CA ASN A 480 -15.37 -0.30 5.92
C ASN A 480 -14.30 -0.84 6.88
N ALA A 481 -14.31 -0.39 8.13
CA ALA A 481 -13.35 -0.83 9.14
C ALA A 481 -13.46 -2.32 9.51
N THR A 482 -14.60 -2.96 9.24
CA THR A 482 -14.84 -4.38 9.55
C THR A 482 -14.24 -5.29 8.47
N THR A 483 -14.53 -5.00 7.19
CA THR A 483 -13.99 -5.75 6.04
C THR A 483 -12.62 -5.25 5.59
N ARG A 484 -12.20 -4.07 6.07
CA ARG A 484 -10.95 -3.38 5.72
C ARG A 484 -10.84 -3.06 4.24
N GLN A 485 -11.97 -2.79 3.61
CA GLN A 485 -12.04 -2.32 2.24
C GLN A 485 -12.10 -0.79 2.25
N LEU A 486 -11.18 -0.19 1.52
CA LEU A 486 -11.13 1.23 1.22
C LEU A 486 -11.43 1.39 -0.27
N GLU A 487 -12.56 2.00 -0.57
CA GLU A 487 -12.91 2.39 -1.93
C GLU A 487 -12.36 3.79 -2.18
N VAL A 488 -11.65 3.94 -3.29
CA VAL A 488 -10.98 5.18 -3.67
C VAL A 488 -11.30 5.55 -5.11
N SER A 489 -11.24 6.84 -5.44
CA SER A 489 -11.46 7.37 -6.79
C SER A 489 -10.39 8.38 -7.18
N ILE A 490 -10.28 8.67 -8.48
CA ILE A 490 -9.36 9.68 -9.04
C ILE A 490 -7.92 9.35 -8.63
N ASN A 491 -7.44 8.19 -9.07
CA ASN A 491 -6.10 7.72 -8.76
C ASN A 491 -5.07 8.39 -9.70
N THR A 492 -4.01 8.96 -9.12
CA THR A 492 -2.85 9.43 -9.91
C THR A 492 -1.91 8.28 -10.31
N GLY A 493 -2.21 7.06 -9.86
CA GLY A 493 -1.48 5.82 -10.13
C GLY A 493 -1.93 4.68 -9.20
N ASP A 494 -1.30 3.51 -9.33
CA ASP A 494 -1.69 2.31 -8.57
C ASP A 494 -1.00 2.20 -7.21
N PHE A 495 -1.77 1.74 -6.21
CA PHE A 495 -1.21 1.37 -4.91
C PHE A 495 -0.48 0.02 -4.98
N ARG A 496 0.67 -0.07 -4.30
CA ARG A 496 1.50 -1.28 -4.23
C ARG A 496 1.18 -2.09 -2.98
N SER A 497 1.10 -3.41 -3.14
CA SER A 497 0.95 -4.31 -1.98
C SER A 497 2.12 -4.12 -1.00
N GLY A 498 1.79 -4.01 0.28
CA GLY A 498 2.73 -3.77 1.36
C GLY A 498 3.07 -2.29 1.61
N GLU A 499 2.57 -1.32 0.84
CA GLU A 499 2.82 0.08 1.14
C GLU A 499 1.81 0.66 2.14
N TYR A 500 2.12 1.82 2.75
CA TYR A 500 1.15 2.52 3.62
C TYR A 500 0.37 3.58 2.85
N ILE A 501 -0.96 3.47 2.91
CA ILE A 501 -1.88 4.54 2.55
C ILE A 501 -2.11 5.40 3.78
N THR A 502 -1.94 6.71 3.64
CA THR A 502 -2.12 7.68 4.74
C THR A 502 -3.13 8.76 4.35
N GLY A 503 -4.20 8.89 5.13
CA GLY A 503 -5.19 9.96 5.02
C GLY A 503 -4.64 11.28 5.51
N THR A 504 -4.78 12.32 4.68
CA THR A 504 -4.22 13.65 4.96
C THR A 504 -5.02 14.42 6.01
N ALA A 505 -6.31 14.11 6.19
CA ALA A 505 -7.16 14.78 7.17
C ALA A 505 -7.31 13.94 8.46
N SER A 506 -7.61 12.65 8.31
CA SER A 506 -7.84 11.74 9.43
C SER A 506 -6.55 11.28 10.12
N SER A 507 -5.40 11.40 9.44
CA SER A 507 -4.16 10.69 9.80
C SER A 507 -4.36 9.16 9.91
N ALA A 508 -5.46 8.63 9.37
CA ALA A 508 -5.67 7.21 9.28
C ALA A 508 -4.58 6.63 8.37
N ARG A 509 -3.98 5.54 8.80
CA ARG A 509 -2.85 4.96 8.10
C ARG A 509 -3.00 3.48 8.10
N TYR A 510 -3.12 2.87 6.93
CA TYR A 510 -3.27 1.43 6.77
C TYR A 510 -2.34 0.90 5.69
N GLN A 511 -1.95 -0.36 5.81
CA GLN A 511 -1.07 -0.99 4.85
C GLN A 511 -1.87 -1.74 3.79
N VAL A 512 -1.50 -1.62 2.53
CA VAL A 512 -2.18 -2.25 1.40
C VAL A 512 -1.90 -3.75 1.42
N PHE A 513 -2.96 -4.55 1.39
CA PHE A 513 -2.85 -6.01 1.26
C PHE A 513 -2.95 -6.42 -0.20
N SER A 514 -4.04 -6.02 -0.86
CA SER A 514 -4.20 -6.13 -2.30
C SER A 514 -4.87 -4.88 -2.86
N TYR A 515 -4.59 -4.61 -4.12
CA TYR A 515 -5.19 -3.55 -4.91
C TYR A 515 -5.88 -4.23 -6.11
N SER A 516 -7.16 -3.94 -6.32
CA SER A 516 -7.90 -4.40 -7.48
C SER A 516 -8.57 -3.20 -8.12
N ASP A 517 -8.20 -2.91 -9.36
CA ASP A 517 -8.90 -1.96 -10.24
C ASP A 517 -10.08 -2.63 -10.97
N ASP A 518 -10.23 -3.93 -10.76
CA ASP A 518 -11.23 -4.71 -11.47
C ASP A 518 -12.60 -4.57 -10.79
N LEU A 519 -13.48 -3.80 -11.44
CA LEU A 519 -14.90 -3.71 -11.14
C LEU A 519 -15.65 -5.00 -11.51
N SER A 520 -15.00 -5.99 -12.14
CA SER A 520 -15.62 -7.19 -12.72
C SER A 520 -16.46 -8.01 -11.72
N ASP A 521 -16.05 -8.13 -10.46
CA ASP A 521 -16.78 -8.97 -9.49
C ASP A 521 -18.00 -8.27 -8.85
N ALA A 522 -18.07 -6.93 -8.90
CA ALA A 522 -19.18 -6.15 -8.33
C ALA A 522 -20.11 -5.54 -9.40
N ALA A 523 -19.63 -5.41 -10.65
CA ALA A 523 -20.40 -4.95 -11.81
C ALA A 523 -21.23 -6.07 -12.48
N ALA A 524 -21.30 -7.24 -11.86
CA ALA A 524 -22.20 -8.31 -12.27
C ALA A 524 -23.68 -7.92 -12.03
N GLY A 525 -24.23 -7.08 -12.90
CA GLY A 525 -25.64 -6.71 -12.90
C GLY A 525 -26.01 -5.32 -13.39
N ASP A 526 -25.05 -4.43 -13.68
CA ASP A 526 -25.36 -3.12 -14.24
C ASP A 526 -25.44 -3.15 -15.77
N GLU A 527 -26.60 -2.77 -16.31
CA GLU A 527 -26.91 -2.83 -17.75
C GLU A 527 -25.99 -1.96 -18.62
N TYR A 528 -25.13 -1.13 -18.02
CA TYR A 528 -24.24 -0.19 -18.68
C TYR A 528 -22.78 -0.66 -18.77
N PHE A 529 -22.39 -1.75 -18.10
CA PHE A 529 -21.03 -2.32 -18.14
C PHE A 529 -20.93 -3.62 -18.95
N MET A 530 -21.82 -3.81 -19.95
CA MET A 530 -21.86 -5.04 -20.77
C MET A 530 -20.74 -5.15 -21.83
N ASN A 531 -19.85 -4.15 -21.95
CA ASN A 531 -18.82 -4.17 -23.01
C ASN A 531 -17.84 -5.36 -22.85
N ASP A 532 -17.50 -5.73 -21.62
CA ASP A 532 -16.62 -6.88 -21.34
C ASP A 532 -17.33 -8.21 -21.65
N GLU A 533 -18.62 -8.33 -21.31
CA GLU A 533 -19.43 -9.50 -21.68
C GLU A 533 -19.54 -9.64 -23.20
N PHE A 534 -19.63 -8.53 -23.93
CA PHE A 534 -19.61 -8.52 -25.39
C PHE A 534 -18.22 -8.85 -25.96
N GLU A 535 -17.12 -8.40 -25.38
CA GLU A 535 -15.75 -8.79 -25.81
C GLU A 535 -15.49 -10.28 -25.58
N VAL A 536 -15.82 -10.79 -24.39
CA VAL A 536 -15.63 -12.22 -24.04
C VAL A 536 -16.48 -13.13 -24.92
N GLN A 537 -17.74 -12.76 -25.17
CA GLN A 537 -18.60 -13.51 -26.09
C GLN A 537 -18.16 -13.36 -27.55
N ALA A 538 -17.61 -12.20 -27.94
CA ALA A 538 -17.09 -11.98 -29.29
C ALA A 538 -15.84 -12.82 -29.57
N ASP A 539 -14.96 -13.01 -28.57
CA ASP A 539 -13.80 -13.89 -28.68
C ASP A 539 -14.18 -15.37 -28.81
N GLU A 540 -15.30 -15.81 -28.21
CA GLU A 540 -15.87 -17.14 -28.47
C GLU A 540 -16.53 -17.26 -29.86
N LEU A 541 -16.98 -16.14 -30.44
CA LEU A 541 -17.65 -16.09 -31.75
C LEU A 541 -16.68 -15.91 -32.93
N LEU A 542 -15.53 -15.29 -32.73
CA LEU A 542 -14.54 -14.95 -33.76
C LEU A 542 -13.15 -15.48 -33.40
N ASP A 543 -12.93 -16.77 -33.67
CA ASP A 543 -11.63 -17.42 -33.53
C ASP A 543 -10.68 -17.02 -34.68
N PHE A 544 -9.73 -16.13 -34.39
CA PHE A 544 -8.66 -15.73 -35.32
C PHE A 544 -7.39 -16.57 -35.21
N THR A 545 -7.37 -17.64 -34.42
CA THR A 545 -6.16 -18.44 -34.20
C THR A 545 -5.73 -19.25 -35.43
N GLU A 546 -6.64 -19.54 -36.36
CA GLU A 546 -6.34 -20.36 -37.54
C GLU A 546 -6.06 -19.56 -38.84
N SER A 547 -6.67 -18.39 -39.07
CA SER A 547 -6.34 -17.50 -40.19
C SER A 547 -7.09 -16.16 -40.13
N ASN A 548 -6.39 -15.04 -40.29
CA ASN A 548 -7.00 -13.72 -40.44
C ASN A 548 -7.80 -13.64 -41.77
N PRO A 549 -9.12 -13.41 -41.75
CA PRO A 549 -9.94 -13.34 -42.96
C PRO A 549 -9.83 -11.98 -43.70
N PHE A 550 -9.15 -10.99 -43.13
CA PHE A 550 -9.07 -9.62 -43.67
C PHE A 550 -7.78 -9.27 -44.40
N GLY A 551 -6.86 -10.22 -44.57
CA GLY A 551 -5.71 -10.06 -45.46
C GLY A 551 -4.41 -10.58 -44.90
N ILE A 552 -3.53 -10.94 -45.84
CA ILE A 552 -2.18 -11.47 -45.62
C ILE A 552 -1.30 -10.37 -45.04
N VAL A 553 -0.72 -10.59 -43.85
CA VAL A 553 0.48 -9.86 -43.40
C VAL A 553 1.70 -10.69 -43.75
#